data_AF-X1HDA9-F1
#
_entry.id   AF-X1HDA9-F1
#
_cell.length_a   1.000
_cell.length_b   1.000
_cell.length_c   1.000
_cell.angle_alpha   90.00
_cell.angle_beta   90.00
_cell.angle_gamma   90.00
#
_symmetry.space_group_name_H-M   'P 1'
#
loop_
_entity.id
_entity.type
_entity.pdbx_description
1 polymer ?
#
loop_
_entity_poly.entity_id
_entity_poly.type
_entity_poly.pdbx_seq_one_letter_code
_entity_poly.pdbx_strand_id
1 'polypeptide(L)'
;GFVLLVVGKRLFRKIAKQEEHFDSVVFQAVRHGESGDINASYGLKTLDDVGLAQKLFEMKARDFKPDMIPEAVKAAQDVMRQ
;
A
#
# COMPACT_ATOMS: atom_id res chain seq x y z
N GLY A 1 6.74 9.14 -4.04
CA GLY A 1 5.57 9.94 -3.61
C GLY A 1 4.75 9.16 -2.61
N PHE A 2 4.16 9.86 -1.64
CA PHE A 2 3.30 9.29 -0.58
C PHE A 2 1.83 9.49 -0.95
N VAL A 3 1.01 8.45 -0.84
CA VAL A 3 -0.41 8.49 -1.22
C VAL A 3 -1.26 7.75 -0.18
N LEU A 4 -2.50 8.20 0.02
CA LEU A 4 -3.49 7.45 0.77
C LEU A 4 -3.99 6.27 -0.08
N LEU A 5 -3.73 5.04 0.37
CA LEU A 5 -4.22 3.83 -0.26
C LEU A 5 -5.54 3.38 0.37
N VAL A 6 -6.65 3.53 -0.35
CA VAL A 6 -7.97 3.03 0.08
C VAL A 6 -8.21 1.65 -0.53
N VAL A 7 -8.42 0.64 0.31
CA VAL A 7 -8.62 -0.76 -0.12
C VAL A 7 -9.74 -1.43 0.67
N GLY A 8 -10.37 -2.44 0.05
CA GLY A 8 -11.38 -3.24 0.72
C GLY A 8 -10.82 -4.08 1.88
N LYS A 9 -11.69 -4.40 2.85
CA LYS A 9 -11.37 -5.13 4.11
C LYS A 9 -10.52 -6.39 3.92
N ARG A 10 -10.74 -7.16 2.85
CA ARG A 10 -10.01 -8.42 2.59
C ARG A 10 -8.54 -8.16 2.25
N LEU A 11 -8.26 -7.17 1.40
CA LEU A 11 -6.89 -6.81 1.03
C LEU A 11 -6.19 -6.13 2.21
N PHE A 12 -6.88 -5.23 2.92
CA PHE A 12 -6.35 -4.61 4.13
C PHE A 12 -5.87 -5.65 5.16
N ARG A 13 -6.68 -6.68 5.44
CA ARG A 13 -6.28 -7.76 6.36
C ARG A 13 -5.04 -8.54 5.92
N LYS A 14 -4.76 -8.64 4.61
CA LYS A 14 -3.54 -9.29 4.11
C LYS A 14 -2.33 -8.38 4.32
N ILE A 15 -2.49 -7.07 4.06
CA ILE A 15 -1.44 -6.06 4.26
C ILE A 15 -1.10 -5.93 5.75
N ALA A 16 -2.11 -5.80 6.62
CA ALA A 16 -1.92 -5.64 8.07
C ALA A 16 -1.13 -6.79 8.72
N LYS A 17 -1.23 -8.02 8.18
CA LYS A 17 -0.43 -9.17 8.66
C LYS A 17 1.07 -9.02 8.42
N GLN A 18 1.48 -8.06 7.58
CA GLN A 18 2.86 -7.82 7.18
C GLN A 18 3.41 -6.53 7.81
N GLU A 19 2.71 -5.95 8.80
CA GLU A 19 3.09 -4.68 9.44
C GLU A 19 4.54 -4.66 9.95
N GLU A 20 5.01 -5.78 10.50
CA GLU A 20 6.39 -5.93 10.98
C GLU A 20 7.47 -5.79 9.89
N HIS A 21 7.07 -5.82 8.61
CA HIS A 21 7.96 -5.78 7.46
C HIS A 21 7.82 -4.51 6.59
N PHE A 22 6.99 -3.54 6.98
CA PHE A 22 6.74 -2.33 6.17
C PHE A 22 7.97 -1.44 5.96
N ASP A 23 8.97 -1.57 6.81
CA ASP A 23 10.22 -0.81 6.70
C ASP A 23 11.31 -1.53 5.90
N SER A 24 11.19 -2.85 5.70
CA SER A 24 12.24 -3.68 5.10
C SER A 24 11.83 -4.37 3.80
N VAL A 25 10.53 -4.42 3.49
CA VAL A 25 10.00 -5.16 2.34
C VAL A 25 9.11 -4.28 1.48
N VAL A 26 9.25 -4.41 0.16
CA VAL A 26 8.33 -3.81 -0.81
C VAL A 26 7.26 -4.82 -1.18
N PHE A 27 6.00 -4.43 -1.02
CA PHE A 27 4.85 -5.26 -1.36
C PHE A 27 4.18 -4.82 -2.66
N GLN A 28 3.73 -5.80 -3.43
CA GLN A 28 2.91 -5.62 -4.61
C GLN A 28 1.53 -6.26 -4.40
N ALA A 29 0.49 -5.43 -4.48
CA ALA A 29 -0.88 -5.93 -4.57
C ALA A 29 -1.18 -6.33 -6.02
N VAL A 30 -1.44 -7.62 -6.25
CA VAL A 30 -1.72 -8.17 -7.59
C VAL A 30 -3.20 -8.42 -7.71
N ARG A 31 -3.86 -7.76 -8.67
CA ARG A 31 -5.26 -8.01 -8.99
C ARG A 31 -5.39 -9.28 -9.85
N HIS A 32 -6.29 -10.17 -9.47
CA HIS A 32 -6.68 -11.34 -10.22
C HIS A 32 -8.16 -11.19 -10.61
N GLY A 33 -8.42 -11.01 -11.90
CA GLY A 33 -9.76 -10.75 -12.45
C GLY A 33 -9.73 -9.66 -13.51
N GLU A 34 -10.72 -9.67 -14.40
CA GLU A 34 -10.83 -8.69 -15.49
C GLU A 34 -11.34 -7.33 -15.00
N SER A 35 -11.18 -6.29 -15.82
CA SER A 35 -11.75 -4.98 -15.51
C SER A 35 -13.27 -5.07 -15.39
N GLY A 36 -13.83 -4.55 -14.29
CA GLY A 36 -15.28 -4.63 -14.01
C GLY A 36 -15.75 -5.91 -13.33
N ASP A 37 -14.88 -6.91 -13.12
CA ASP A 37 -15.24 -8.13 -12.40
C ASP A 37 -15.41 -7.85 -10.88
N ILE A 38 -16.64 -8.02 -10.40
CA ILE A 38 -17.01 -7.89 -8.98
C ILE A 38 -16.37 -8.96 -8.09
N ASN A 39 -15.98 -10.09 -8.68
CA ASN A 39 -15.32 -11.20 -8.00
C ASN A 39 -13.80 -11.09 -8.05
N ALA A 40 -13.26 -10.00 -8.60
CA ALA A 40 -11.83 -9.77 -8.65
C ALA A 40 -11.22 -9.89 -7.24
N SER A 41 -10.16 -10.68 -7.13
CA SER A 41 -9.45 -10.89 -5.89
C SER A 41 -8.09 -10.20 -5.93
N TYR A 42 -7.55 -9.88 -4.76
CA TYR A 42 -6.22 -9.29 -4.66
C TYR A 42 -5.29 -10.23 -3.90
N GLY A 43 -4.18 -10.58 -4.53
CA GLY A 43 -3.02 -11.18 -3.90
C GLY A 43 -2.09 -10.09 -3.34
N LEU A 44 -1.29 -10.45 -2.34
CA LEU A 44 -0.17 -9.63 -1.88
C LEU A 44 1.08 -10.47 -2.06
N LYS A 45 2.08 -9.92 -2.75
CA LYS A 45 3.39 -10.56 -2.94
C LYS A 45 4.49 -9.59 -2.56
N THR A 46 5.63 -10.13 -2.14
CA THR A 46 6.86 -9.35 -2.04
C THR A 46 7.38 -9.09 -3.44
N LEU A 47 7.98 -7.92 -3.66
CA LEU A 47 8.64 -7.60 -4.90
C LEU A 47 10.02 -8.28 -4.94
N ASP A 48 10.20 -9.22 -5.87
CA ASP A 48 11.45 -9.97 -6.02
C ASP A 48 12.53 -9.20 -6.81
N ASP A 49 12.14 -8.14 -7.53
CA ASP A 49 13.07 -7.28 -8.26
C ASP A 49 13.81 -6.33 -7.29
N VAL A 50 15.04 -6.71 -6.97
CA VAL A 50 15.93 -5.97 -6.07
C VAL A 50 16.20 -4.54 -6.57
N GLY A 51 16.38 -4.36 -7.89
CA GLY A 51 16.71 -3.06 -8.46
C GLY A 51 15.53 -2.09 -8.40
N LEU A 52 14.31 -2.59 -8.63
CA LEU A 52 13.10 -1.81 -8.47
C LEU A 52 12.77 -1.56 -6.99
N ALA A 53 12.96 -2.55 -6.12
CA ALA A 53 12.77 -2.40 -4.68
C ALA A 53 13.67 -1.30 -4.11
N GLN A 54 14.95 -1.28 -4.50
CA GLN A 54 15.89 -0.25 -4.07
C GLN A 54 15.45 1.15 -4.50
N LYS A 55 15.03 1.33 -5.77
CA LYS A 55 14.49 2.62 -6.25
C LYS A 55 13.27 3.09 -5.45
N LEU A 56 12.42 2.17 -5.02
CA LEU A 56 11.25 2.49 -4.20
C LEU A 56 11.64 2.89 -2.78
N PHE A 57 12.65 2.24 -2.18
CA PHE A 57 13.21 2.68 -0.89
C PHE A 57 13.88 4.04 -0.97
N GLU A 58 14.63 4.32 -2.04
CA GLU A 58 15.22 5.66 -2.28
C GLU A 58 14.13 6.72 -2.44
N MET A 59 13.04 6.39 -3.13
CA MET A 59 11.87 7.27 -3.25
C MET A 59 11.20 7.51 -1.89
N LYS A 60 11.06 6.46 -1.05
CA LYS A 60 10.58 6.61 0.34
C LYS A 60 11.51 7.56 1.11
N ALA A 61 12.81 7.34 1.09
CA ALA A 61 13.77 8.15 1.84
C ALA A 61 13.76 9.64 1.44
N ARG A 62 13.53 9.95 0.16
CA ARG A 62 13.47 11.32 -0.33
C ARG A 62 12.12 11.99 -0.11
N ASP A 63 11.03 11.27 -0.36
CA ASP A 63 9.70 11.87 -0.49
C ASP A 63 8.86 11.73 0.79
N PHE A 64 9.18 10.77 1.67
CA PHE A 64 8.43 10.52 2.90
C PHE A 64 8.94 11.38 4.05
N LYS A 65 8.02 12.06 4.73
CA LYS A 65 8.27 12.74 6.02
C LYS A 65 7.30 12.19 7.06
N PRO A 66 7.72 11.94 8.30
CA PRO A 66 6.84 11.42 9.36
C PRO A 66 5.56 12.26 9.56
N ASP A 67 5.66 13.58 9.37
CA ASP A 67 4.54 14.52 9.50
C ASP A 67 3.44 14.33 8.43
N MET A 68 3.70 13.55 7.38
CA MET A 68 2.70 13.16 6.39
C MET A 68 1.73 12.10 6.92
N ILE A 69 2.09 11.35 7.98
CA ILE A 69 1.22 10.31 8.56
C ILE A 69 -0.06 10.94 9.15
N PRO A 70 0.00 11.96 10.05
CA PRO A 70 -1.20 12.63 10.54
C PRO A 70 -2.12 13.16 9.44
N GLU A 71 -1.53 13.70 8.37
CA GLU A 71 -2.29 14.21 7.22
C GLU A 71 -3.02 13.08 6.49
N ALA A 72 -2.36 11.95 6.23
CA ALA A 72 -3.01 10.77 5.65
C ALA A 72 -4.11 10.20 6.54
N VAL A 73 -3.91 10.17 7.86
CA VAL A 73 -4.94 9.72 8.81
C VAL A 73 -6.16 10.64 8.76
N LYS A 74 -5.94 11.96 8.72
CA LYS A 74 -7.03 12.94 8.57
C LYS A 74 -7.78 12.75 7.26
N ALA A 75 -7.06 12.64 6.14
CA ALA A 75 -7.67 12.39 4.83
C ALA A 75 -8.48 11.08 4.81
N ALA A 76 -7.99 10.01 5.45
CA ALA A 76 -8.73 8.76 5.56
C ALA A 76 -10.02 8.91 6.38
N GLN A 77 -9.97 9.66 7.49
CA GLN A 77 -11.15 9.95 8.31
C GLN A 77 -12.19 10.77 7.55
N ASP A 78 -11.76 11.74 6.75
CA ASP A 78 -12.64 12.56 5.94
C ASP A 78 -13.33 11.72 4.85
N VAL A 79 -12.62 10.80 4.19
CA VAL A 79 -13.21 9.84 3.23
C VAL A 79 -14.27 8.95 3.89
N MET A 80 -14.08 8.53 5.15
CA MET A 80 -15.06 7.70 5.86
C MET A 80 -16.33 8.45 6.29
N ARG A 81 -16.33 9.78 6.25
CA ARG A 81 -17.47 10.63 6.66
C ARG A 81 -18.34 11.09 5.48
N GLN A 82 -17.93 10.79 4.24
CA GLN A 82 -18.70 11.03 3.03
C GLN A 82 -19.65 9.86 2.76
#